data_AF-A0A7X6A740-F1
#
_entry.id   AF-A0A7X6A740-F1
#
_cell.length_a   1.000
_cell.length_b   1.000
_cell.length_c   1.000
_cell.angle_alpha   90.00
_cell.angle_beta   90.00
_cell.angle_gamma   90.00
#
_symmetry.space_group_name_H-M   'P 1'
#
loop_
_entity.id
_entity.type
_entity.pdbx_description
1 polymer ?
#
loop_
_entity_poly.entity_id
_entity_poly.type
_entity_poly.pdbx_seq_one_letter_code
_entity_poly.pdbx_strand_id
1 'polypeptide(L)'
;MVRQLSEQGIRSRAVLEAMNEIPREAFVEEALRGKAYSDVSLPIGATQTISQPWIVARMSELLDPDGQGKVLEIGSGSGYHAAVLSQ
;
A
#
# COMPACT_ATOMS: atom_id res chain seq x y z
N MET A 1 -4.48 10.65 2.19
CA MET A 1 -4.11 9.27 2.59
C MET A 1 -3.08 9.26 3.71
N VAL A 2 -1.81 9.63 3.48
CA VAL A 2 -0.70 9.49 4.46
C VAL A 2 -0.99 10.12 5.82
N ARG A 3 -1.50 11.36 5.86
CA ARG A 3 -1.90 12.02 7.11
C ARG A 3 -2.90 11.20 7.93
N GLN A 4 -3.91 10.62 7.28
CA GLN A 4 -4.91 9.79 7.94
C GLN A 4 -4.28 8.51 8.50
N LEU A 5 -3.35 7.88 7.76
CA LEU A 5 -2.63 6.70 8.22
C LEU A 5 -1.80 7.00 9.49
N SER A 6 -1.14 8.16 9.55
CA SER A 6 -0.43 8.61 10.75
C SER A 6 -1.38 8.84 11.93
N GLU A 7 -2.53 9.48 11.69
CA GLU A 7 -3.58 9.68 12.71
C GLU A 7 -4.17 8.34 13.20
N GLN A 8 -4.21 7.32 12.34
CA GLN A 8 -4.63 5.95 12.65
C GLN A 8 -3.51 5.09 13.30
N GLY A 9 -2.36 5.67 13.60
CA GLY A 9 -1.31 5.03 14.40
C GLY A 9 -0.18 4.36 13.62
N ILE A 10 -0.08 4.54 12.29
CA ILE A 10 1.12 4.15 11.54
C ILE A 10 2.24 5.13 11.86
N ARG A 11 3.37 4.62 12.37
CA ARG A 11 4.51 5.39 12.87
C ARG A 11 5.76 5.25 12.01
N SER A 12 5.87 4.19 11.20
CA SER A 12 7.02 4.02 10.30
C SER A 12 7.06 5.14 9.26
N ARG A 13 8.05 6.02 9.41
CA ARG A 13 8.28 7.14 8.49
C ARG A 13 8.61 6.65 7.08
N ALA A 14 9.45 5.61 6.96
CA ALA A 14 9.82 5.03 5.68
C ALA A 14 8.59 4.50 4.92
N VAL A 15 7.68 3.79 5.60
CA VAL A 15 6.44 3.29 5.00
C VAL A 15 5.55 4.44 4.54
N LEU A 16 5.39 5.49 5.36
CA LEU A 16 4.58 6.64 5.02
C LEU A 16 5.14 7.43 3.83
N GLU A 17 6.47 7.55 3.73
CA GLU A 17 7.17 8.16 2.59
C GLU A 17 7.01 7.32 1.33
N ALA A 18 7.25 6.00 1.39
CA ALA A 18 7.05 5.09 0.26
C ALA A 18 5.62 5.14 -0.30
N MET A 19 4.61 5.11 0.59
CA MET A 19 3.22 5.22 0.19
C MET A 19 2.81 6.60 -0.33
N ASN A 20 3.57 7.65 -0.01
CA ASN A 20 3.38 8.99 -0.56
C ASN A 20 3.96 9.13 -1.97
N GLU A 21 5.09 8.45 -2.23
CA GLU A 21 5.82 8.52 -3.50
C GLU A 21 5.23 7.59 -4.57
N ILE A 22 4.74 6.41 -4.17
CA ILE A 22 4.22 5.42 -5.11
C ILE A 22 2.77 5.77 -5.48
N PRO A 23 2.47 6.07 -6.76
CA PRO A 23 1.16 6.52 -7.20
C PRO A 23 0.17 5.35 -7.21
N ARG A 24 -0.60 5.20 -6.12
CA ARG A 24 -1.55 4.08 -5.92
C ARG A 24 -2.60 3.97 -7.05
N GLU A 25 -2.95 5.08 -7.68
CA GLU A 25 -3.88 5.15 -8.82
C GLU A 25 -3.35 4.46 -10.10
N ALA A 26 -2.04 4.22 -10.19
CA ALA A 26 -1.44 3.43 -11.26
C ALA A 26 -1.72 1.91 -11.10
N PHE A 27 -2.17 1.48 -9.93
CA PHE A 27 -2.39 0.08 -9.55
C PHE A 27 -3.87 -0.31 -9.48
N VAL A 28 -4.77 0.54 -9.99
CA VAL A 28 -6.22 0.32 -10.05
C VAL A 28 -6.76 0.63 -11.43
N GLU A 29 -7.96 0.14 -11.74
CA GLU A 29 -8.66 0.48 -12.98
C GLU A 29 -8.96 1.98 -13.07
N GLU A 30 -8.97 2.53 -14.30
CA GLU A 30 -9.14 3.97 -14.54
C GLU A 30 -10.42 4.53 -13.92
N ALA A 31 -11.53 3.77 -13.98
CA ALA A 31 -12.81 4.13 -13.39
C ALA A 31 -12.77 4.27 -11.85
N LEU A 32 -11.75 3.71 -11.19
CA LEU A 32 -11.60 3.68 -9.74
C LEU A 32 -10.51 4.61 -9.22
N ARG A 33 -9.76 5.29 -10.08
CA ARG A 33 -8.66 6.21 -9.68
C ARG A 33 -9.13 7.29 -8.71
N GLY A 34 -10.36 7.80 -8.87
CA GLY A 34 -10.95 8.78 -7.94
C GLY A 34 -11.14 8.27 -6.51
N LYS A 35 -11.09 6.95 -6.29
CA LYS A 35 -11.14 6.30 -4.96
C LYS A 35 -9.81 5.69 -4.53
N ALA A 36 -8.75 5.77 -5.34
CA ALA A 36 -7.48 5.08 -5.09
C ALA A 36 -6.89 5.35 -3.70
N TYR A 37 -7.08 6.58 -3.20
CA TYR A 37 -6.52 7.07 -1.94
C TYR A 37 -7.49 7.04 -0.76
N SER A 38 -8.70 6.53 -0.96
CA SER A 38 -9.64 6.24 0.11
C SER A 38 -9.18 4.99 0.87
N ASP A 39 -9.43 4.95 2.17
CA ASP A 39 -9.04 3.82 3.03
C ASP A 39 -9.98 2.61 2.86
N VAL A 40 -10.03 2.07 1.64
CA VAL A 40 -10.89 0.97 1.22
C VAL A 40 -10.16 0.05 0.25
N SER A 41 -10.61 -1.20 0.17
CA SER A 41 -10.13 -2.12 -0.85
C SER A 41 -10.85 -1.82 -2.16
N LEU A 42 -10.16 -1.98 -3.28
CA LEU A 42 -10.73 -1.75 -4.61
C LEU A 42 -10.55 -3.00 -5.48
N PRO A 43 -11.50 -3.34 -6.35
CA PRO A 43 -11.34 -4.44 -7.28
C PRO A 43 -10.25 -4.12 -8.31
N ILE A 44 -9.52 -5.16 -8.74
CA ILE A 44 -8.43 -5.08 -9.74
C ILE A 44 -8.61 -6.12 -10.86
N GLY A 45 -9.83 -6.60 -11.06
CA GLY A 45 -10.13 -7.72 -11.96
C GLY A 45 -9.84 -9.09 -11.35
N ALA A 46 -10.17 -10.17 -12.09
CA ALA A 46 -9.94 -11.57 -11.71
C ALA A 46 -10.36 -11.93 -10.27
N THR A 47 -11.47 -11.34 -9.81
CA THR A 47 -11.99 -11.48 -8.43
C THR A 47 -10.99 -11.13 -7.33
N GLN A 48 -9.95 -10.35 -7.64
CA GLN A 48 -8.95 -9.87 -6.70
C GLN A 48 -9.23 -8.42 -6.29
N THR A 49 -8.61 -8.01 -5.18
CA THR A 49 -8.67 -6.62 -4.71
C THR A 49 -7.28 -6.11 -4.37
N ILE A 50 -7.02 -4.83 -4.62
CA ILE A 50 -5.94 -4.11 -3.95
C ILE A 50 -6.38 -3.84 -2.49
N SER A 51 -5.52 -4.19 -1.54
CA SER A 51 -5.76 -4.01 -0.10
C SER A 51 -5.90 -2.54 0.29
N GLN A 52 -6.68 -2.26 1.34
CA GLN A 52 -6.81 -0.92 1.93
C GLN A 52 -5.43 -0.31 2.24
N PRO A 53 -5.23 1.00 2.00
CA PRO A 53 -4.02 1.71 2.41
C PRO A 53 -3.55 1.39 3.84
N TRP A 54 -4.47 1.39 4.82
CA TRP A 54 -4.08 1.10 6.21
C TRP A 54 -3.50 -0.30 6.39
N ILE A 55 -4.07 -1.30 5.73
CA ILE A 55 -3.57 -2.69 5.79
C ILE A 55 -2.18 -2.79 5.19
N VAL A 56 -1.94 -2.18 4.04
CA VAL A 56 -0.62 -2.14 3.39
C VAL A 56 0.42 -1.48 4.31
N ALA A 57 0.06 -0.33 4.89
CA ALA A 57 0.93 0.40 5.81
C ALA A 57 1.26 -0.43 7.06
N ARG A 58 0.25 -1.05 7.67
CA ARG A 58 0.41 -1.81 8.91
C ARG A 58 1.21 -3.09 8.71
N MET A 59 0.98 -3.81 7.61
CA MET A 59 1.77 -5.00 7.28
C MET A 59 3.24 -4.63 7.04
N SER A 60 3.50 -3.55 6.31
CA SER A 60 4.87 -3.10 6.01
C SER A 60 5.60 -2.65 7.28
N GLU A 61 4.95 -1.89 8.16
CA GLU A 61 5.51 -1.48 9.45
C GLU A 61 5.85 -2.65 10.38
N LEU A 62 5.05 -3.73 10.33
CA LEU A 62 5.29 -4.92 11.14
C LEU A 62 6.39 -5.82 10.58
N LEU A 63 6.58 -5.82 9.26
CA LEU A 63 7.53 -6.69 8.59
C LEU A 63 8.97 -6.23 8.79
N ASP A 64 9.23 -4.95 8.55
CA ASP A 64 10.59 -4.43 8.48
C ASP A 64 10.65 -2.96 8.91
N PRO A 65 10.90 -2.67 10.20
CA PRO A 65 11.00 -1.30 10.69
C PRO A 65 12.23 -0.55 10.14
N ASP A 66 13.24 -1.27 9.61
CA ASP A 66 14.54 -0.72 9.20
C ASP A 66 14.77 -0.75 7.67
N GLY A 67 13.89 -1.39 6.90
CA GLY A 67 13.89 -1.41 5.43
C GLY A 67 15.04 -2.18 4.79
N GLN A 68 15.55 -3.23 5.46
CA GLN A 68 16.71 -3.98 5.00
C GLN A 68 16.40 -5.48 4.88
N GLY A 69 16.48 -6.01 3.66
CA GLY A 69 16.51 -7.45 3.46
C GLY A 69 16.01 -7.92 2.11
N LYS A 70 15.76 -9.23 2.03
CA LYS A 70 15.06 -9.87 0.91
C LYS A 70 13.67 -10.27 1.40
N VAL A 71 12.65 -9.72 0.78
CA VAL A 71 11.25 -10.01 1.12
C VAL A 71 10.64 -10.94 0.07
N LEU A 72 9.84 -11.90 0.53
CA LEU A 72 8.96 -12.72 -0.32
C LEU A 72 7.51 -12.29 -0.06
N GLU A 73 6.89 -11.68 -1.06
CA GLU A 73 5.45 -11.42 -1.07
C GLU A 73 4.74 -12.59 -1.77
N ILE A 74 3.71 -13.16 -1.13
CA ILE A 74 2.85 -14.17 -1.75
C ILE A 74 1.50 -13.52 -2.07
N GLY A 75 1.19 -13.44 -3.37
CA GLY A 75 -0.04 -12.84 -3.87
C GLY A 75 0.15 -11.39 -4.31
N SER A 76 0.87 -11.18 -5.41
CA SER A 76 1.21 -9.84 -5.91
C SER A 76 -0.02 -8.98 -6.22
N GLY A 77 -1.12 -9.59 -6.66
CA GLY A 77 -2.35 -8.86 -6.99
C GLY A 77 -2.05 -7.74 -8.00
N SER A 78 -2.22 -6.48 -7.58
CA SER A 78 -1.89 -5.32 -8.42
C SER A 78 -0.40 -4.99 -8.46
N GLY A 79 0.39 -5.48 -7.51
CA GLY A 79 1.81 -5.14 -7.33
C GLY A 79 2.06 -3.90 -6.47
N TYR A 80 1.01 -3.27 -5.92
CA TYR A 80 1.18 -2.05 -5.12
C TYR A 80 1.95 -2.29 -3.82
N HIS A 81 1.64 -3.39 -3.10
CA HIS A 81 2.33 -3.68 -1.85
C HIS A 81 3.80 -4.06 -2.10
N ALA A 82 4.09 -4.89 -3.10
CA ALA A 82 5.45 -5.11 -3.59
C ALA A 82 6.21 -3.81 -3.90
N ALA A 83 5.59 -2.83 -4.58
CA ALA A 83 6.22 -1.55 -4.84
C ALA A 83 6.56 -0.80 -3.53
N VAL A 84 5.63 -0.78 -2.57
CA VAL A 84 5.84 -0.17 -1.25
C VAL A 84 6.97 -0.85 -0.47
N LEU A 85 7.09 -2.17 -0.56
CA LEU A 85 8.16 -2.94 0.08
C LEU A 85 9.54 -2.80 -0.61
N SER A 86 9.60 -2.20 -1.80
CA SER A 86 10.84 -2.08 -2.58
C SER A 86 11.59 -0.75 -2.41
N GLN A 87 11.02 0.19 -1.67
CA GLN A 87 11.66 1.46 -1.27
C GLN A 87 12.56 1.25 -0.06
#